data_AF-A0A3E0VWR0-F1
#
_entry.id   AF-A0A3E0VWR0-F1
#
_cell.length_a   1.000
_cell.length_b   1.000
_cell.length_c   1.000
_cell.angle_alpha   90.00
_cell.angle_beta   90.00
_cell.angle_gamma   90.00
#
_symmetry.space_group_name_H-M   'P 1'
#
loop_
_entity.id
_entity.type
_entity.pdbx_description
1 polymer ?
#
loop_
_entity_poly.entity_id
_entity_poly.type
_entity_poly.pdbx_seq_one_letter_code
_entity_poly.pdbx_strand_id
1 'polypeptide(L)'
;MARNAPTRASNTRLDAPKGLRSGVLPTRNRFSRTSRDRFGRSTEAIARGMGTPWFLVILSVFVLIWIGFNTYGPPNLRFDSAAIGFTALTLILSLQASYAAPLILLAQNRQDDRDRVQIEQDRQRAERNLADTEYLAREVVALRLAMQDMASKDFIRAELRALLEELTADDAEQAKSGKTSGSA
;
A
#
# COMPACT_ATOMS: atom_id res chain seq x y z
N MET A 1 33.20 63.33 13.91
CA MET A 1 34.46 62.58 13.71
C MET A 1 34.12 61.10 13.76
N ALA A 2 34.37 60.38 12.65
CA ALA A 2 34.45 58.92 12.40
C ALA A 2 34.14 57.93 13.56
N ARG A 3 33.58 56.72 13.40
CA ARG A 3 33.54 55.76 12.28
C ARG A 3 32.72 54.53 12.72
N ASN A 4 32.25 53.75 11.73
CA ASN A 4 31.98 52.29 11.71
C ASN A 4 30.54 51.86 11.40
N ALA A 5 30.35 51.49 10.13
CA ALA A 5 29.39 50.46 9.73
C ALA A 5 29.86 49.09 10.22
N PRO A 6 28.93 48.16 10.44
CA PRO A 6 29.03 46.90 9.70
C PRO A 6 27.75 46.56 8.94
N THR A 7 27.96 46.23 7.68
CA THR A 7 27.04 45.62 6.72
C THR A 7 26.34 44.38 7.30
N ARG A 8 25.01 44.43 7.43
CA ARG A 8 24.19 43.24 7.70
C ARG A 8 24.00 42.47 6.40
N ALA A 9 24.94 41.59 6.07
CA ALA A 9 24.77 40.57 5.05
C ALA A 9 23.68 39.60 5.54
N SER A 10 22.52 39.61 4.90
CA SER A 10 21.50 38.60 5.08
C SER A 10 21.98 37.30 4.44
N ASN A 11 22.43 36.36 5.26
CA ASN A 11 22.64 34.95 4.90
C ASN A 11 21.29 34.35 4.48
N THR A 12 20.97 34.46 3.19
CA THR A 12 19.93 33.69 2.53
C THR A 12 20.38 32.23 2.52
N ARG A 13 19.84 31.46 3.46
CA ARG A 13 20.02 30.01 3.57
C ARG A 13 19.67 29.35 2.22
N LEU A 14 20.63 28.59 1.70
CA LEU A 14 20.59 27.88 0.42
C LEU A 14 19.97 26.47 0.51
N ASP A 15 19.23 26.17 1.59
CA ASP A 15 18.62 24.85 1.80
C ASP A 15 17.11 24.87 1.54
N ALA A 16 16.73 25.07 0.27
CA ALA A 16 15.38 24.75 -0.19
C ALA A 16 15.48 23.80 -1.38
N PRO A 17 14.94 22.57 -1.30
CA PRO A 17 15.00 21.63 -2.42
C PRO A 17 14.31 22.24 -3.64
N LYS A 18 15.09 22.39 -4.72
CA LYS A 18 14.61 22.82 -6.04
C LYS A 18 13.73 21.71 -6.62
N GLY A 19 12.43 21.89 -6.52
CA GLY A 19 11.48 21.07 -7.27
C GLY A 19 10.12 21.08 -6.62
N LEU A 20 9.28 22.05 -7.01
CA LEU A 20 7.84 21.90 -7.25
C LEU A 20 7.30 23.30 -7.58
N ARG A 21 7.48 23.72 -8.84
CA ARG A 21 6.68 24.83 -9.38
C ARG A 21 5.26 24.31 -9.57
N SER A 22 4.46 24.34 -8.50
CA SER A 22 3.02 24.14 -8.57
C SER A 22 2.40 25.32 -9.30
N GLY A 23 2.18 25.17 -10.61
CA GLY A 23 1.41 26.12 -11.40
C GLY A 23 0.01 26.24 -10.84
N VAL A 24 -0.33 27.43 -10.37
CA VAL A 24 -1.66 27.80 -9.89
C VAL A 24 -2.57 27.99 -11.11
N LEU A 25 -3.32 26.94 -11.46
CA LEU A 25 -4.52 27.04 -12.29
C LEU A 25 -5.73 26.67 -11.41
N PRO A 26 -6.53 27.64 -10.96
CA PRO A 26 -7.72 27.35 -10.20
C PRO A 26 -8.94 27.23 -11.14
N THR A 27 -9.83 26.30 -10.82
CA THR A 27 -11.27 26.33 -11.19
C THR A 27 -11.73 25.76 -12.54
N ARG A 28 -11.60 24.44 -12.77
CA ARG A 28 -12.61 23.71 -13.59
C ARG A 28 -12.82 22.24 -13.22
N ASN A 29 -12.37 21.80 -12.05
CA ASN A 29 -12.39 20.36 -11.72
C ASN A 29 -13.22 19.97 -10.48
N ARG A 30 -14.07 20.87 -9.96
CA ARG A 30 -15.00 20.54 -8.86
C ARG A 30 -16.31 19.89 -9.33
N PHE A 31 -16.85 20.31 -10.47
CA PHE A 31 -18.09 19.72 -11.02
C PHE A 31 -17.90 18.28 -11.55
N SER A 32 -16.71 17.95 -12.07
CA SER A 32 -16.38 16.59 -12.54
C SER A 32 -16.25 15.58 -11.38
N ARG A 33 -15.68 15.98 -10.24
CA ARG A 33 -15.53 15.10 -9.06
C ARG A 33 -16.88 14.79 -8.41
N THR A 34 -17.76 15.78 -8.23
CA THR A 34 -19.09 15.56 -7.63
C THR A 34 -19.96 14.63 -8.49
N SER A 35 -19.90 14.75 -9.83
CA SER A 35 -20.64 13.84 -10.73
C SER A 35 -20.08 12.41 -10.69
N ARG A 36 -18.75 12.28 -10.69
CA ARG A 36 -18.04 10.99 -10.63
C ARG A 36 -18.27 10.24 -9.31
N ASP A 37 -18.36 10.94 -8.18
CA ASP A 37 -18.65 10.34 -6.87
C ASP A 37 -20.09 9.83 -6.75
N ARG A 38 -21.08 10.53 -7.32
CA ARG A 38 -22.48 10.09 -7.27
C ARG A 38 -22.72 8.89 -8.18
N PHE A 39 -22.20 8.94 -9.41
CA PHE A 39 -22.28 7.81 -10.34
C PHE A 39 -21.45 6.62 -9.86
N GLY A 40 -20.32 6.90 -9.18
CA GLY A 40 -19.46 5.92 -8.54
C GLY A 40 -20.15 5.10 -7.46
N ARG A 41 -20.83 5.77 -6.53
CA ARG A 41 -21.58 5.09 -5.45
C ARG A 41 -22.81 4.34 -5.96
N SER A 42 -23.50 4.84 -6.98
CA SER A 42 -24.63 4.11 -7.58
C SER A 42 -24.17 2.87 -8.35
N THR A 43 -23.04 2.94 -9.07
CA THR A 43 -22.45 1.76 -9.71
C THR A 43 -21.93 0.74 -8.70
N GLU A 44 -21.38 1.17 -7.55
CA GLU A 44 -20.94 0.26 -6.49
C GLU A 44 -22.10 -0.48 -5.80
N ALA A 45 -23.26 0.16 -5.65
CA ALA A 45 -24.48 -0.50 -5.17
C ALA A 45 -25.02 -1.51 -6.19
N ILE A 46 -25.04 -1.13 -7.48
CA ILE A 46 -25.46 -2.01 -8.58
C ILE A 46 -24.50 -3.20 -8.73
N ALA A 47 -23.18 -2.99 -8.62
CA ALA A 47 -22.17 -4.05 -8.71
C ALA A 47 -22.30 -5.05 -7.55
N ARG A 48 -22.50 -4.58 -6.32
CA ARG A 48 -22.79 -5.46 -5.17
C ARG A 48 -24.12 -6.21 -5.34
N GLY A 49 -25.12 -5.58 -5.95
CA GLY A 49 -26.40 -6.21 -6.26
C GLY A 49 -26.29 -7.33 -7.30
N MET A 50 -25.61 -7.09 -8.43
CA MET A 50 -25.47 -8.07 -9.52
C MET A 50 -24.60 -9.28 -9.16
N GLY A 51 -23.59 -9.12 -8.30
CA GLY A 51 -22.71 -10.21 -7.87
C GLY A 51 -23.31 -11.16 -6.82
N THR A 52 -24.52 -10.87 -6.31
CA THR A 52 -25.14 -11.62 -5.23
C THR A 52 -26.21 -12.58 -5.78
N PRO A 53 -26.31 -13.84 -5.31
CA PRO A 53 -27.33 -14.80 -5.77
C PRO A 53 -28.77 -14.32 -5.58
N TRP A 54 -28.99 -13.35 -4.69
CA TRP A 54 -30.29 -12.69 -4.49
C TRP A 54 -30.84 -12.00 -5.74
N PHE A 55 -30.00 -11.49 -6.64
CA PHE A 55 -30.47 -10.87 -7.88
C PHE A 55 -31.22 -11.88 -8.76
N LEU A 56 -30.66 -13.08 -8.91
CA LEU A 56 -31.28 -14.16 -9.67
C LEU A 56 -32.62 -14.58 -9.04
N VAL A 57 -32.68 -14.68 -7.71
CA VAL A 57 -33.92 -15.04 -6.99
C VAL A 57 -35.02 -14.00 -7.25
N ILE A 58 -34.73 -12.71 -7.12
CA ILE A 58 -35.71 -11.64 -7.36
C ILE A 58 -36.18 -11.66 -8.82
N LEU A 59 -35.25 -11.83 -9.77
CA LEU A 59 -35.58 -11.92 -11.20
C LEU A 59 -36.46 -13.14 -11.50
N SER A 60 -36.16 -14.30 -10.95
CA SER A 60 -36.97 -15.51 -11.10
C SER A 60 -38.37 -15.33 -10.51
N VAL A 61 -38.48 -14.73 -9.32
CA VAL A 61 -39.78 -14.43 -8.70
C VAL A 61 -40.58 -13.45 -9.56
N PHE A 62 -39.94 -12.41 -10.11
CA PHE A 62 -40.59 -11.48 -11.04
C PHE A 62 -41.16 -12.18 -12.27
N VAL A 63 -40.36 -13.04 -12.93
CA VAL A 63 -40.80 -13.82 -14.10
C VAL A 63 -41.97 -14.74 -13.74
N LEU A 64 -41.92 -15.43 -12.59
CA LEU A 64 -43.00 -16.31 -12.12
C LEU A 64 -44.29 -15.53 -11.85
N ILE A 65 -44.20 -14.38 -11.17
CA ILE A 65 -45.36 -13.52 -10.90
C ILE A 65 -45.94 -13.00 -12.21
N TRP A 66 -45.11 -12.59 -13.17
CA TRP A 66 -45.57 -12.08 -14.46
C TRP A 66 -46.33 -13.14 -15.26
N ILE A 67 -45.76 -14.33 -15.38
CA ILE A 67 -46.40 -15.47 -16.05
C ILE A 67 -47.70 -15.82 -15.33
N GLY A 68 -47.69 -15.89 -13.99
CA GLY A 68 -48.87 -16.19 -13.19
C GLY A 68 -49.98 -15.15 -13.40
N PHE A 69 -49.66 -13.86 -13.34
CA PHE A 69 -50.62 -12.78 -13.53
C PHE A 69 -51.23 -12.80 -14.93
N ASN A 70 -50.42 -12.94 -15.98
CA ASN A 70 -50.92 -12.95 -17.35
C ASN A 70 -51.62 -14.27 -17.74
N THR A 71 -51.36 -15.37 -17.03
CA THR A 71 -52.03 -16.66 -17.25
C THR A 71 -53.38 -16.73 -16.53
N TYR A 72 -53.42 -16.34 -15.25
CA TYR A 72 -54.61 -16.51 -14.40
C TYR A 72 -55.45 -15.22 -14.24
N GLY A 73 -54.93 -14.06 -14.61
CA GLY A 73 -55.62 -12.77 -14.47
C GLY A 73 -56.88 -12.63 -15.35
N PRO A 74 -57.71 -11.60 -15.16
CA PRO A 74 -58.92 -11.38 -15.97
C PRO A 74 -58.56 -11.17 -17.45
N PRO A 75 -59.31 -11.72 -18.43
CA PRO A 75 -59.00 -11.61 -19.87
C PRO A 75 -58.78 -10.16 -20.34
N ASN A 76 -59.48 -9.22 -19.71
CA ASN A 76 -59.49 -7.79 -20.02
C ASN A 76 -58.19 -7.07 -19.59
N LEU A 77 -57.40 -7.69 -18.71
CA LEU A 77 -56.16 -7.13 -18.13
C LEU A 77 -54.91 -7.92 -18.55
N ARG A 78 -55.07 -8.99 -19.35
CA ARG A 78 -53.97 -9.78 -19.90
C ARG A 78 -53.37 -9.04 -21.09
N PHE A 79 -52.28 -8.31 -20.85
CA PHE A 79 -51.56 -7.61 -21.91
C PHE A 79 -50.48 -8.50 -22.55
N ASP A 80 -49.98 -9.52 -21.86
CA ASP A 80 -48.94 -10.43 -22.34
C ASP A 80 -49.42 -11.89 -22.29
N SER A 81 -50.27 -12.27 -23.26
CA SER A 81 -50.95 -13.56 -23.25
C SER A 81 -50.02 -14.75 -23.49
N ALA A 82 -50.31 -15.87 -22.80
CA ALA A 82 -49.61 -17.14 -23.01
C ALA A 82 -49.76 -17.67 -24.45
N ALA A 83 -50.84 -17.32 -25.15
CA ALA A 83 -51.09 -17.75 -26.53
C ALA A 83 -50.06 -17.20 -27.54
N ILE A 84 -49.46 -16.05 -27.24
CA ILE A 84 -48.39 -15.43 -28.03
C ILE A 84 -47.00 -15.64 -27.40
N GLY A 85 -46.88 -16.57 -26.45
CA GLY A 85 -45.61 -16.95 -25.85
C GLY A 85 -44.94 -15.87 -24.99
N PHE A 86 -45.70 -14.98 -24.35
CA PHE A 86 -45.17 -13.87 -23.53
C PHE A 86 -44.21 -12.96 -24.31
N THR A 87 -44.68 -12.45 -25.46
CA THR A 87 -43.87 -11.58 -26.34
C THR A 87 -43.36 -10.33 -25.61
N ALA A 88 -44.16 -9.72 -24.74
CA ALA A 88 -43.74 -8.51 -24.03
C ALA A 88 -42.60 -8.80 -23.03
N LEU A 89 -42.72 -9.90 -22.25
CA LEU A 89 -41.67 -10.35 -21.36
C LEU A 89 -40.36 -10.63 -22.13
N THR A 90 -40.47 -11.29 -23.27
CA THR A 90 -39.31 -11.63 -24.11
C THR A 90 -38.61 -10.38 -24.64
N LEU A 91 -39.38 -9.38 -25.10
CA LEU A 91 -38.84 -8.09 -25.55
C LEU A 91 -38.12 -7.35 -24.41
N ILE A 92 -38.71 -7.33 -23.21
CA ILE A 92 -38.12 -6.69 -22.04
C ILE A 92 -36.82 -7.39 -21.62
N LEU A 93 -36.79 -8.73 -21.57
CA LEU A 93 -35.59 -9.48 -21.21
C LEU A 93 -34.47 -9.31 -22.24
N SER A 94 -34.81 -9.26 -23.54
CA SER A 94 -33.83 -9.01 -24.60
C SER A 94 -33.24 -7.61 -24.52
N LEU A 95 -34.07 -6.61 -24.23
CA LEU A 95 -33.62 -5.23 -23.99
C LEU A 95 -32.73 -5.14 -22.73
N GLN A 96 -33.10 -5.83 -21.65
CA GLN A 96 -32.33 -5.86 -20.41
C GLN A 96 -30.91 -6.38 -20.64
N ALA A 97 -30.76 -7.49 -21.38
CA ALA A 97 -29.45 -8.03 -21.74
C ALA A 97 -28.63 -7.05 -22.59
N SER A 98 -29.27 -6.41 -23.58
CA SER A 98 -28.61 -5.45 -24.47
C SER A 98 -28.07 -4.22 -23.72
N TYR A 99 -28.81 -3.69 -22.74
CA TYR A 99 -28.37 -2.55 -21.94
C TYR A 99 -27.40 -2.92 -20.80
N ALA A 100 -27.44 -4.17 -20.33
CA ALA A 100 -26.48 -4.65 -19.35
C ALA A 100 -25.04 -4.66 -19.90
N ALA A 101 -24.84 -5.08 -21.14
CA ALA A 101 -23.52 -5.16 -21.77
C ALA A 101 -22.69 -3.84 -21.71
N PRO A 102 -23.21 -2.67 -22.14
CA PRO A 102 -22.46 -1.41 -22.05
C PRO A 102 -22.24 -0.93 -20.61
N LEU A 103 -23.16 -1.19 -19.69
CA LEU A 103 -22.97 -0.88 -18.28
C LEU A 103 -21.88 -1.74 -17.64
N ILE A 104 -21.84 -3.02 -17.98
CA ILE A 104 -20.82 -3.96 -17.53
C ILE A 104 -19.45 -3.52 -18.07
N LEU A 105 -19.35 -3.14 -19.34
CA LEU A 105 -18.09 -2.60 -19.91
C LEU A 105 -17.59 -1.35 -19.17
N LEU A 106 -18.48 -0.43 -18.82
CA LEU A 106 -18.10 0.75 -18.03
C LEU A 106 -17.66 0.40 -16.60
N ALA A 107 -18.29 -0.61 -16.00
CA ALA A 107 -17.89 -1.11 -14.69
C ALA A 107 -16.53 -1.82 -14.74
N GLN A 108 -16.29 -2.62 -15.78
CA GLN A 108 -15.03 -3.33 -16.03
C GLN A 108 -13.88 -2.36 -16.28
N ASN A 109 -14.04 -1.36 -17.16
CA ASN A 109 -13.01 -0.34 -17.38
C ASN A 109 -12.56 0.34 -16.09
N ARG A 110 -13.49 0.60 -15.16
CA ARG A 110 -13.17 1.18 -13.84
C ARG A 110 -12.55 0.20 -12.85
N GLN A 111 -12.77 -1.09 -13.03
CA GLN A 111 -12.10 -2.13 -12.26
C GLN A 111 -10.67 -2.28 -12.76
N ASP A 112 -10.49 -2.39 -14.07
CA ASP A 112 -9.18 -2.50 -14.74
C ASP A 112 -8.29 -1.29 -14.43
N ASP A 113 -8.84 -0.08 -14.42
CA ASP A 113 -8.11 1.13 -14.03
C ASP A 113 -7.60 1.05 -12.58
N ARG A 114 -8.40 0.52 -11.64
CA ARG A 114 -8.01 0.35 -10.24
C ARG A 114 -6.96 -0.75 -10.09
N ASP A 115 -7.17 -1.88 -10.74
CA ASP A 115 -6.26 -3.02 -10.72
C ASP A 115 -4.90 -2.63 -11.30
N ARG A 116 -4.87 -1.83 -12.37
CA ARG A 116 -3.64 -1.27 -12.94
C ARG A 116 -2.87 -0.39 -11.94
N VAL A 117 -3.56 0.50 -11.23
CA VAL A 117 -2.92 1.35 -10.21
C VAL A 117 -2.37 0.51 -9.06
N GLN A 118 -3.10 -0.52 -8.64
CA GLN A 118 -2.65 -1.43 -7.58
C GLN A 118 -1.40 -2.21 -8.00
N ILE A 119 -1.37 -2.75 -9.23
CA ILE A 119 -0.21 -3.46 -9.79
C ILE A 119 1.02 -2.54 -9.84
N GLU A 120 0.86 -1.29 -10.27
CA GLU A 120 1.97 -0.32 -10.32
C GLU A 120 2.52 -0.01 -8.92
N GLN A 121 1.65 0.14 -7.92
CA GLN A 121 2.06 0.35 -6.54
C GLN A 121 2.78 -0.86 -5.95
N ASP A 122 2.28 -2.07 -6.22
CA ASP A 122 2.91 -3.30 -5.76
C ASP A 122 4.28 -3.50 -6.42
N ARG A 123 4.42 -3.15 -7.69
CA ARG A 123 5.72 -3.14 -8.38
C ARG A 123 6.70 -2.17 -7.72
N GLN A 124 6.29 -0.92 -7.47
CA GLN A 124 7.15 0.06 -6.79
C GLN A 124 7.53 -0.37 -5.38
N ARG A 125 6.62 -1.02 -4.64
CA ARG A 125 6.92 -1.60 -3.32
C ARG A 125 7.91 -2.73 -3.43
N ALA A 126 7.77 -3.62 -4.41
CA ALA A 126 8.72 -4.71 -4.64
C ALA A 126 10.12 -4.19 -4.97
N GLU A 127 10.23 -3.16 -5.82
CA GLU A 127 11.50 -2.51 -6.15
C GLU A 127 12.16 -1.88 -4.90
N ARG A 128 11.37 -1.21 -4.03
CA ARG A 128 11.87 -0.66 -2.76
C ARG A 128 12.31 -1.76 -1.79
N ASN A 129 11.52 -2.82 -1.64
CA ASN A 129 11.85 -3.95 -0.77
C ASN A 129 13.14 -4.65 -1.22
N LEU A 130 13.35 -4.77 -2.53
CA LEU A 130 14.59 -5.31 -3.10
C LEU A 130 15.78 -4.40 -2.73
N ALA A 131 15.65 -3.09 -2.94
CA ALA A 131 16.69 -2.13 -2.58
C ALA A 131 17.01 -2.12 -1.07
N ASP A 132 16.00 -2.19 -0.20
CA ASP A 132 16.17 -2.28 1.25
C ASP A 132 16.86 -3.59 1.64
N THR A 133 16.52 -4.70 0.98
CA THR A 133 17.17 -6.00 1.21
C THR A 133 18.63 -5.97 0.77
N GLU A 134 18.94 -5.37 -0.38
CA GLU A 134 20.32 -5.16 -0.83
C GLU A 134 21.12 -4.27 0.13
N TYR A 135 20.49 -3.21 0.66
CA TYR A 135 21.09 -2.34 1.65
C TYR A 135 21.40 -3.10 2.94
N LEU A 136 20.43 -3.81 3.50
CA LEU A 136 20.61 -4.64 4.69
C LEU A 136 21.68 -5.72 4.48
N ALA A 137 21.73 -6.36 3.30
CA ALA A 137 22.76 -7.35 2.99
C ALA A 137 24.17 -6.73 3.02
N ARG A 138 24.34 -5.51 2.47
CA ARG A 138 25.62 -4.79 2.52
C ARG A 138 26.01 -4.40 3.94
N GLU A 139 25.07 -3.89 4.72
CA GLU A 139 25.29 -3.55 6.14
C GLU A 139 25.67 -4.78 6.97
N VAL A 140 25.01 -5.92 6.76
CA VAL A 140 25.35 -7.19 7.44
C VAL A 140 26.75 -7.66 7.07
N VAL A 141 27.16 -7.55 5.81
CA VAL A 141 28.52 -7.89 5.39
C VAL A 141 29.56 -6.97 6.04
N ALA A 142 29.30 -5.66 6.07
CA ALA A 142 30.17 -4.70 6.75
C ALA A 142 30.30 -4.98 8.24
N LEU A 143 29.18 -5.26 8.93
CA LEU A 143 29.14 -5.64 10.34
C LEU A 143 29.93 -6.93 10.59
N ARG A 144 29.78 -7.95 9.73
CA ARG A 144 30.53 -9.21 9.84
C ARG A 144 32.04 -8.98 9.76
N LEU A 145 32.50 -8.18 8.80
CA LEU A 145 33.92 -7.88 8.65
C LEU A 145 34.49 -7.16 9.87
N ALA A 146 33.75 -6.16 10.40
CA ALA A 146 34.13 -5.46 11.63
C ALA A 146 34.21 -6.40 12.85
N MET A 147 33.25 -7.33 12.99
CA MET A 147 33.29 -8.36 14.04
C MET A 147 34.46 -9.34 13.87
N GLN A 148 34.80 -9.71 12.65
CA GLN A 148 35.89 -10.65 12.36
C GLN A 148 37.26 -10.08 12.75
N ASP A 149 37.45 -8.77 12.60
CA ASP A 149 38.69 -8.08 12.99
C ASP A 149 38.87 -8.05 14.52
N MET A 150 37.82 -7.67 15.27
CA MET A 150 37.84 -7.66 16.74
C MET A 150 37.93 -9.05 17.38
N ALA A 151 37.33 -10.07 16.77
CA ALA A 151 37.27 -11.43 17.32
C ALA A 151 38.44 -12.32 16.88
N SER A 152 39.46 -11.78 16.22
CA SER A 152 40.58 -12.59 15.76
C SER A 152 41.23 -13.31 16.94
N LYS A 153 41.43 -14.63 16.80
CA LYS A 153 41.96 -15.51 17.86
C LYS A 153 43.30 -14.99 18.40
N ASP A 154 44.11 -14.38 17.53
CA ASP A 154 45.41 -13.85 17.90
C ASP A 154 45.31 -12.58 18.74
N PHE A 155 44.33 -11.70 18.48
CA PHE A 155 44.03 -10.55 19.35
C PHE A 155 43.55 -11.00 20.72
N ILE A 156 42.55 -11.90 20.76
CA ILE A 156 42.03 -12.44 22.03
C ILE A 156 43.14 -13.13 22.82
N ARG A 157 44.03 -13.87 22.15
CA ARG A 157 45.15 -14.57 22.79
C ARG A 157 46.26 -13.62 23.24
N ALA A 158 46.50 -12.54 22.52
CA ALA A 158 47.43 -11.49 22.93
C ALA A 158 46.90 -10.78 24.18
N GLU A 159 45.63 -10.42 24.22
CA GLU A 159 45.03 -9.72 25.36
C GLU A 159 44.91 -10.61 26.60
N LEU A 160 44.54 -11.88 26.43
CA LEU A 160 44.58 -12.86 27.52
C LEU A 160 46.00 -13.05 28.08
N ARG A 161 47.02 -13.03 27.23
CA ARG A 161 48.41 -13.11 27.69
C ARG A 161 48.84 -11.85 28.43
N ALA A 162 48.50 -10.68 27.91
CA ALA A 162 48.81 -9.40 28.56
C ALA A 162 48.17 -9.33 29.95
N LEU A 163 46.88 -9.67 30.07
CA LEU A 163 46.17 -9.71 31.36
C LEU A 163 46.73 -10.77 32.31
N LEU A 164 47.10 -11.96 31.81
CA LEU A 164 47.74 -12.98 32.64
C LEU A 164 49.12 -12.54 33.14
N GLU A 165 49.90 -11.88 32.29
CA GLU A 165 51.23 -11.38 32.64
C GLU A 165 51.14 -10.28 33.71
N GLU A 166 50.18 -9.37 33.57
CA GLU A 166 49.85 -8.35 34.58
C GLU A 166 49.49 -8.98 35.94
N LEU A 167 48.59 -9.96 35.96
CA LEU A 167 48.23 -10.67 37.20
C LEU A 167 49.42 -11.40 37.83
N THR A 168 50.25 -12.07 37.03
CA THR A 168 51.46 -12.73 37.56
C THR A 168 52.51 -11.75 38.07
N ALA A 169 52.60 -10.55 37.47
CA ALA A 169 53.48 -9.50 37.92
C ALA A 169 53.01 -8.95 39.29
N ASP A 170 51.71 -8.72 39.45
CA ASP A 170 51.09 -8.29 40.71
C ASP A 170 51.30 -9.32 41.83
N ASP A 171 51.11 -10.60 41.55
CA ASP A 171 51.37 -11.69 42.52
C ASP A 171 52.85 -11.73 42.94
N ALA A 172 53.77 -11.48 42.00
CA ALA A 172 55.21 -11.44 42.27
C ALA A 172 55.62 -10.20 43.10
N GLU A 173 54.98 -9.05 42.89
CA GLU A 173 55.18 -7.86 43.73
C GLU A 173 54.64 -8.07 45.16
N GLN A 174 53.46 -8.67 45.30
CA GLN A 174 52.88 -9.00 46.61
C GLN A 174 53.78 -9.99 47.38
N ALA A 175 54.37 -10.98 46.71
CA ALA A 175 55.31 -11.91 47.32
C ALA A 175 56.62 -11.25 47.80
N LYS A 176 57.09 -10.19 47.11
CA LYS A 176 58.27 -9.42 47.54
C LYS A 176 57.96 -8.51 48.72
N SER A 177 56.78 -7.88 48.74
CA SER A 177 56.29 -7.04 49.85
C SER A 177 56.08 -7.84 51.15
N GLY A 178 55.57 -9.08 51.06
CA GLY A 178 55.45 -9.96 52.22
C GLY A 178 56.80 -10.38 52.82
N LYS A 179 57.87 -10.45 52.01
CA LYS A 179 59.21 -10.89 52.44
C LYS A 179 60.00 -9.78 53.16
N THR A 180 59.71 -8.50 52.87
CA THR A 180 60.31 -7.35 53.57
C THR A 180 59.65 -7.06 54.92
N SER A 181 58.39 -7.46 55.14
CA SER A 181 57.72 -7.30 56.44
C SER A 181 58.04 -8.41 57.45
N GLY A 182 58.54 -9.57 57.02
CA GLY A 182 58.85 -10.72 57.89
C GLY A 182 60.29 -10.79 58.42
N SER A 183 61.12 -9.78 58.15
CA SER A 183 62.54 -9.75 58.54
C SER A 183 62.87 -8.73 59.64
N ALA A 184 61.87 -8.26 60.38
CA ALA A 184 62.03 -7.37 61.54
C ALA A 184 62.01 -8.16 62.86
#